data_AF-A0A916JS00-F1
#
_entry.id   AF-A0A916JS00-F1
#
_cell.length_a   1.000
_cell.length_b   1.000
_cell.length_c   1.000
_cell.angle_alpha   90.00
_cell.angle_beta   90.00
_cell.angle_gamma   90.00
#
_symmetry.space_group_name_H-M   'P 1'
#
loop_
_entity.id
_entity.type
_entity.pdbx_description
1 polymer ?
#
loop_
_entity_poly.entity_id
_entity_poly.type
_entity_poly.pdbx_seq_one_letter_code
_entity_poly.pdbx_strand_id
1 'polypeptide(L)'
;MPTTKLLRVCTTLVGALAGAVLLTGLTSCGVETAQLDPENRPTMAPEQSTDEACAEARAGIDALVADAREQLEAAGTSVAAGEMPDLTGLQEQMQRSIDTIAEGVSNSEVLAAIDGVRAEIDGFAELSPPESILGMPGYLAELGGQAGDLQSAAEALRTLCKAD
;
A
#
# COMPACT_ATOMS: atom_id res chain seq x y z
N MET A 1 -45.51 6.69 38.39
CA MET A 1 -45.13 7.73 37.41
C MET A 1 -43.84 8.38 37.88
N PRO A 2 -42.86 8.56 36.97
CA PRO A 2 -41.46 8.37 37.27
C PRO A 2 -40.67 9.67 37.52
N THR A 3 -39.62 9.48 38.30
CA THR A 3 -38.42 10.29 38.51
C THR A 3 -37.55 10.39 37.26
N THR A 4 -36.93 11.55 37.04
CA THR A 4 -35.63 11.61 36.36
C THR A 4 -34.82 12.79 36.85
N LYS A 5 -33.64 12.50 37.41
CA LYS A 5 -32.44 13.35 37.44
C LYS A 5 -31.32 12.55 38.09
N LEU A 6 -30.19 12.40 37.40
CA LEU A 6 -28.88 12.82 37.90
C LEU A 6 -27.75 12.60 36.88
N LEU A 7 -26.72 13.41 37.08
CA LEU A 7 -25.67 13.83 36.16
C LEU A 7 -24.51 12.84 36.01
N ARG A 8 -23.86 12.95 34.83
CA ARG A 8 -22.41 12.96 34.51
C ARG A 8 -21.43 12.82 35.69
N VAL A 9 -20.36 12.06 35.48
CA VAL A 9 -18.93 12.49 35.42
C VAL A 9 -18.07 11.28 35.01
N CYS A 10 -17.26 11.40 33.95
CA CYS A 10 -16.02 10.61 33.79
C CYS A 10 -14.92 11.55 33.28
N THR A 11 -14.04 11.92 34.19
CA THR A 11 -12.88 12.80 34.01
C THR A 11 -11.73 12.01 33.36
N THR A 12 -11.05 12.64 32.40
CA THR A 12 -9.81 12.17 31.74
C THR A 12 -8.57 12.31 32.64
N LEU A 13 -7.50 11.60 32.23
CA LEU A 13 -6.08 11.70 32.65
C LEU A 13 -5.66 10.99 33.95
N VAL A 14 -4.85 9.94 33.81
CA VAL A 14 -3.43 9.80 34.28
C VAL A 14 -2.97 8.38 33.91
N GLY A 15 -1.78 8.23 33.31
CA GLY A 15 -1.19 6.90 33.11
C GLY A 15 0.12 6.86 32.33
N ALA A 16 1.19 7.37 32.93
CA ALA A 16 2.55 6.97 32.58
C ALA A 16 2.88 5.59 33.19
N LEU A 17 3.87 4.90 32.60
CA LEU A 17 4.68 3.78 33.14
C LEU A 17 4.14 2.34 32.97
N ALA A 18 4.85 1.61 32.09
CA ALA A 18 5.55 0.34 32.34
C ALA A 18 4.92 -0.76 33.22
N GLY A 19 4.71 -1.93 32.60
CA GLY A 19 5.04 -3.25 33.16
C GLY A 19 4.07 -3.89 34.18
N ALA A 20 4.01 -5.24 34.12
CA ALA A 20 3.28 -6.20 34.99
C ALA A 20 1.78 -6.38 34.66
N VAL A 21 1.34 -7.51 34.09
CA VAL A 21 1.16 -8.87 34.68
C VAL A 21 -0.08 -8.98 35.59
N LEU A 22 -1.02 -9.81 35.12
CA LEU A 22 -2.06 -10.62 35.82
C LEU A 22 -3.40 -9.98 36.29
N LEU A 23 -4.45 -10.38 35.56
CA LEU A 23 -5.59 -11.20 35.99
C LEU A 23 -6.48 -10.74 37.17
N THR A 24 -7.78 -10.81 36.88
CA THR A 24 -8.98 -10.93 37.75
C THR A 24 -9.61 -9.67 38.33
N GLY A 25 -10.88 -9.48 37.98
CA GLY A 25 -11.76 -8.48 38.57
C GLY A 25 -13.12 -8.44 37.89
N LEU A 26 -13.89 -9.52 38.01
CA LEU A 26 -15.31 -9.57 37.65
C LEU A 26 -16.09 -8.48 38.41
N THR A 27 -16.54 -7.44 37.71
CA THR A 27 -17.75 -6.72 38.09
C THR A 27 -18.76 -6.88 36.96
N SER A 28 -19.73 -7.74 37.23
CA SER A 28 -20.97 -7.92 36.47
C SER A 28 -21.65 -6.58 36.20
N CYS A 29 -21.70 -6.15 34.94
CA CYS A 29 -22.74 -5.23 34.48
C CYS A 29 -23.85 -6.08 33.87
N GLY A 30 -24.75 -6.55 34.74
CA GLY A 30 -25.94 -7.28 34.35
C GLY A 30 -27.00 -6.31 33.80
N VAL A 31 -27.36 -6.54 32.54
CA VAL A 31 -28.63 -6.25 31.86
C VAL A 31 -29.09 -4.79 31.79
N GLU A 32 -29.08 -4.25 30.57
CA GLU A 32 -30.31 -3.73 29.98
C GLU A 32 -30.33 -4.21 28.52
N THR A 33 -31.20 -5.16 28.18
CA THR A 33 -31.52 -5.47 26.78
C THR A 33 -32.34 -4.31 26.24
N ALA A 34 -31.68 -3.19 25.94
CA ALA A 34 -32.21 -2.24 24.99
C ALA A 34 -32.26 -2.98 23.65
N GLN A 35 -33.48 -3.21 23.14
CA GLN A 35 -33.70 -3.57 21.75
C GLN A 35 -33.01 -2.49 20.90
N LEU A 36 -31.77 -2.77 20.51
CA LEU A 36 -31.08 -1.99 19.49
C LEU A 36 -31.83 -2.29 18.20
N ASP A 37 -32.62 -1.30 17.80
CA ASP A 37 -33.09 -1.07 16.43
C ASP A 37 -32.08 -1.69 15.43
N PRO A 38 -32.44 -2.78 14.71
CA PRO A 38 -31.51 -3.41 13.78
C PRO A 38 -31.27 -2.57 12.51
N GLU A 39 -31.85 -1.38 12.40
CA GLU A 39 -31.94 -0.60 11.15
C GLU A 39 -30.96 0.57 11.07
N ASN A 40 -29.69 0.37 11.38
CA ASN A 40 -28.62 1.21 10.81
C ASN A 40 -27.22 0.64 11.04
N ARG A 41 -27.00 -0.62 10.66
CA ARG A 41 -25.62 -0.99 10.33
C ARG A 41 -25.30 -0.26 9.04
N PRO A 42 -24.16 0.48 8.94
CA PRO A 42 -23.65 0.85 7.64
C PRO A 42 -23.56 -0.44 6.84
N THR A 43 -24.39 -0.58 5.80
CA THR A 43 -24.21 -1.64 4.83
C THR A 43 -22.90 -1.32 4.15
N MET A 44 -21.80 -1.81 4.71
CA MET A 44 -20.53 -1.91 4.02
C MET A 44 -20.84 -2.67 2.75
N ALA A 45 -20.59 -2.07 1.59
CA ALA A 45 -20.67 -2.80 0.34
C ALA A 45 -19.81 -4.07 0.49
N PRO A 46 -20.26 -5.22 -0.03
CA PRO A 46 -19.44 -6.43 0.02
C PRO A 46 -18.08 -6.12 -0.60
N GLU A 47 -17.01 -6.46 0.11
CA GLU A 47 -15.66 -6.36 -0.44
C GLU A 47 -15.57 -7.20 -1.71
N GLN A 48 -14.84 -6.69 -2.70
CA GLN A 48 -14.50 -7.43 -3.90
C GLN A 48 -13.80 -8.75 -3.51
N SER A 49 -14.18 -9.84 -4.17
CA SER A 49 -13.48 -11.12 -3.99
C SER A 49 -12.02 -10.99 -4.42
N THR A 50 -11.14 -11.83 -3.87
CA THR A 50 -9.71 -11.84 -4.23
C THR A 50 -9.52 -12.07 -5.74
N ASP A 51 -10.30 -12.98 -6.33
CA ASP A 51 -10.31 -13.25 -7.78
C ASP A 51 -10.63 -12.00 -8.62
N GLU A 52 -11.72 -11.30 -8.30
CA GLU A 52 -12.12 -10.09 -9.01
C GLU A 52 -11.08 -8.98 -8.87
N ALA A 53 -10.53 -8.80 -7.67
CA ALA A 53 -9.48 -7.81 -7.39
C ALA A 53 -8.19 -8.13 -8.15
N CYS A 54 -7.82 -9.40 -8.20
CA CYS A 54 -6.67 -9.87 -8.95
C CYS A 54 -6.83 -9.76 -10.47
N ALA A 55 -8.05 -9.93 -10.98
CA ALA A 55 -8.36 -9.71 -12.38
C ALA A 55 -8.17 -8.23 -12.78
N GLU A 56 -8.55 -7.30 -11.92
CA GLU A 56 -8.36 -5.85 -12.13
C GLU A 56 -6.88 -5.45 -12.03
N ALA A 57 -6.18 -5.91 -10.99
CA ALA A 57 -4.83 -5.43 -10.69
C ALA A 57 -3.74 -5.98 -11.63
N ARG A 58 -3.84 -7.25 -12.03
CA ARG A 58 -2.74 -7.96 -12.72
C ARG A 58 -2.24 -7.26 -13.97
N ALA A 59 -3.15 -6.91 -14.88
CA ALA A 59 -2.77 -6.34 -16.16
C ALA A 59 -2.07 -4.98 -15.97
N GLY A 60 -2.55 -4.18 -15.02
CA GLY A 60 -1.93 -2.91 -14.66
C GLY A 60 -0.53 -3.09 -14.08
N ILE A 61 -0.35 -4.00 -13.13
CA ILE A 61 0.96 -4.28 -12.52
C ILE A 61 1.95 -4.82 -13.55
N ASP A 62 1.50 -5.72 -14.42
CA ASP A 62 2.34 -6.27 -15.49
C ASP A 62 2.77 -5.18 -16.48
N ALA A 63 1.86 -4.28 -16.85
CA ALA A 63 2.18 -3.13 -17.70
C ALA A 63 3.14 -2.15 -17.01
N LEU A 64 2.96 -1.88 -15.71
CA LEU A 64 3.84 -1.01 -14.93
C LEU A 64 5.27 -1.52 -14.90
N VAL A 65 5.47 -2.81 -14.59
CA VAL A 65 6.81 -3.42 -14.55
C VAL A 65 7.43 -3.48 -15.95
N ALA A 66 6.64 -3.76 -16.98
CA ALA A 66 7.12 -3.77 -18.35
C ALA A 66 7.59 -2.38 -18.82
N ASP A 67 6.80 -1.34 -18.55
CA ASP A 67 7.12 0.05 -18.88
C ASP A 67 8.39 0.52 -18.17
N ALA A 68 8.52 0.26 -16.86
CA ALA A 68 9.72 0.60 -16.11
C ALA A 68 10.98 -0.05 -16.72
N ARG A 69 10.89 -1.33 -17.12
CA ARG A 69 12.00 -2.04 -17.77
C ARG A 69 12.33 -1.44 -19.14
N GLU A 70 11.33 -1.16 -19.96
CA GLU A 70 11.52 -0.55 -21.28
C GLU A 70 12.22 0.82 -21.17
N GLN A 71 11.82 1.66 -20.21
CA GLN A 71 12.45 2.95 -19.98
C GLN A 71 13.93 2.82 -19.54
N LEU A 72 14.25 1.84 -18.68
CA LEU A 72 15.63 1.58 -18.28
C LEU A 72 16.49 1.01 -19.41
N GLU A 73 15.93 0.16 -20.27
CA GLU A 73 16.61 -0.36 -21.46
C GLU A 73 16.89 0.76 -22.49
N ALA A 74 15.93 1.66 -22.69
CA ALA A 74 16.09 2.84 -23.52
C ALA A 74 17.18 3.78 -22.96
N ALA A 75 17.20 3.99 -21.64
CA ALA A 75 18.23 4.78 -20.98
C ALA A 75 19.63 4.17 -21.13
N GLY A 76 19.75 2.85 -20.99
CA GLY A 76 21.01 2.13 -21.25
C GLY A 76 21.49 2.30 -22.70
N THR A 77 20.57 2.27 -23.66
CA THR A 77 20.86 2.51 -25.08
C THR A 77 21.36 3.94 -25.33
N SER A 78 20.74 4.93 -24.70
CA SER A 78 21.16 6.34 -24.79
C SER A 78 22.57 6.54 -24.22
N VAL A 79 22.87 5.97 -23.06
CA VAL A 79 24.22 6.01 -22.48
C VAL A 79 25.26 5.35 -23.39
N ALA A 80 24.93 4.21 -24.01
CA ALA A 80 25.81 3.54 -24.97
C ALA A 80 26.06 4.39 -26.23
N ALA A 81 25.12 5.25 -26.61
CA ALA A 81 25.28 6.23 -27.68
C ALA A 81 26.06 7.50 -27.25
N GLY A 82 26.45 7.61 -25.97
CA GLY A 82 27.12 8.79 -25.44
C GLY A 82 26.18 9.96 -25.14
N GLU A 83 24.88 9.68 -24.99
CA GLU A 83 23.84 10.64 -24.67
C GLU A 83 23.42 10.49 -23.19
N MET A 84 23.00 11.60 -22.58
CA MET A 84 22.44 11.57 -21.24
C MET A 84 20.95 11.23 -21.33
N PRO A 85 20.50 10.11 -20.74
CA PRO A 85 19.10 9.73 -20.81
C PRO A 85 18.25 10.66 -19.96
N ASP A 86 17.04 10.93 -20.43
CA ASP A 86 16.03 11.62 -19.64
C ASP A 86 15.17 10.58 -18.92
N LEU A 87 15.34 10.49 -17.60
CA LEU A 87 14.55 9.66 -16.70
C LEU A 87 13.66 10.53 -15.80
N THR A 88 13.54 11.82 -16.12
CA THR A 88 12.72 12.75 -15.36
C THR A 88 11.27 12.31 -15.44
N GLY A 89 10.63 12.10 -14.29
CA GLY A 89 9.22 11.74 -14.22
C GLY A 89 8.93 10.23 -14.34
N LEU A 90 9.93 9.36 -14.51
CA LEU A 90 9.74 7.89 -14.47
C LEU A 90 8.98 7.48 -13.19
N GLN A 91 9.46 7.94 -12.03
CA GLN A 91 8.82 7.66 -10.75
C GLN A 91 7.38 8.18 -10.70
N GLU A 92 7.14 9.44 -11.08
CA GLU A 92 5.80 10.03 -11.05
C GLU A 92 4.82 9.29 -11.97
N GLN A 93 5.30 8.79 -13.11
CA GLN A 93 4.51 7.97 -14.02
C GLN A 93 4.16 6.62 -13.40
N MET A 94 5.13 5.94 -12.78
CA MET A 94 4.88 4.68 -12.05
C MET A 94 3.91 4.89 -10.88
N GLN A 95 4.08 5.96 -10.10
CA GLN A 95 3.18 6.33 -9.00
C GLN A 95 1.74 6.55 -9.49
N ARG A 96 1.56 7.30 -10.59
CA ARG A 96 0.23 7.52 -11.17
C ARG A 96 -0.40 6.22 -11.65
N SER A 97 0.40 5.33 -12.24
CA SER A 97 -0.07 4.01 -12.70
C SER A 97 -0.50 3.14 -11.53
N ILE A 98 0.30 3.04 -10.45
CA ILE A 98 -0.06 2.23 -9.28
C ILE A 98 -1.26 2.80 -8.53
N ASP A 99 -1.41 4.13 -8.48
CA ASP A 99 -2.59 4.79 -7.90
C ASP A 99 -3.86 4.46 -8.69
N THR A 100 -3.79 4.52 -10.03
CA THR A 100 -4.92 4.15 -10.89
C THR A 100 -5.33 2.69 -10.70
N ILE A 101 -4.36 1.79 -10.49
CA ILE A 101 -4.63 0.38 -10.19
C ILE A 101 -5.30 0.24 -8.82
N ALA A 102 -4.78 0.93 -7.81
CA ALA A 102 -5.31 0.89 -6.45
C ALA A 102 -6.75 1.42 -6.36
N GLU A 103 -7.12 2.43 -7.15
CA GLU A 103 -8.49 2.97 -7.21
C GLU A 103 -9.53 1.93 -7.68
N GLY A 104 -9.10 0.96 -8.51
CA GLY A 104 -9.95 -0.12 -9.00
C GLY A 104 -10.11 -1.31 -8.05
N VAL A 105 -9.35 -1.34 -6.96
CA VAL A 105 -9.28 -2.50 -6.06
C VAL A 105 -9.84 -2.14 -4.68
N SER A 106 -10.80 -2.92 -4.19
CA SER A 106 -11.35 -2.75 -2.84
C SER A 106 -11.00 -3.89 -1.87
N ASN A 107 -10.43 -4.99 -2.39
CA ASN A 107 -9.98 -6.11 -1.58
C ASN A 107 -8.73 -5.73 -0.77
N SER A 108 -8.80 -5.84 0.55
CA SER A 108 -7.73 -5.41 1.46
C SER A 108 -6.42 -6.20 1.31
N GLU A 109 -6.47 -7.49 0.96
CA GLU A 109 -5.28 -8.32 0.78
C GLU A 109 -4.53 -7.95 -0.51
N VAL A 110 -5.27 -7.72 -1.60
CA VAL A 110 -4.70 -7.24 -2.86
C VAL A 110 -4.17 -5.80 -2.71
N LEU A 111 -4.89 -4.92 -1.99
CA LEU A 111 -4.41 -3.57 -1.70
C LEU A 111 -3.09 -3.59 -0.90
N ALA A 112 -2.95 -4.47 0.09
CA ALA A 112 -1.70 -4.60 0.84
C ALA A 112 -0.53 -5.06 -0.07
N ALA A 113 -0.79 -5.93 -1.04
CA ALA A 113 0.21 -6.33 -2.03
C ALA A 113 0.56 -5.18 -2.99
N ILE A 114 -0.43 -4.37 -3.41
CA ILE A 114 -0.24 -3.15 -4.20
C ILE A 114 0.60 -2.12 -3.44
N ASP A 115 0.38 -1.97 -2.13
CA ASP A 115 1.19 -1.09 -1.29
C ASP A 115 2.65 -1.55 -1.21
N GLY A 116 2.90 -2.86 -1.25
CA GLY A 116 4.25 -3.41 -1.42
C GLY A 116 4.90 -2.97 -2.73
N VAL A 117 4.17 -3.00 -3.84
CA VAL A 117 4.65 -2.50 -5.14
C VAL A 117 4.89 -0.98 -5.09
N ARG A 118 4.00 -0.22 -4.44
CA ARG A 118 4.14 1.22 -4.26
C ARG A 118 5.40 1.58 -3.47
N ALA A 119 5.72 0.83 -2.41
CA ALA A 119 6.94 1.05 -1.64
C ALA A 119 8.21 0.89 -2.50
N GLU A 120 8.24 -0.09 -3.41
CA GLU A 120 9.36 -0.25 -4.34
C GLU A 120 9.42 0.84 -5.41
N ILE A 121 8.28 1.42 -5.80
CA ILE A 121 8.25 2.60 -6.68
C ILE A 121 8.87 3.81 -5.97
N ASP A 122 8.58 3.99 -4.67
CA ASP A 122 9.13 5.09 -3.88
C ASP A 122 10.65 4.99 -3.70
N GLY A 123 11.21 3.77 -3.70
CA GLY A 123 12.66 3.54 -3.68
C GLY A 123 13.42 4.18 -4.85
N PHE A 124 12.77 4.40 -6.01
CA PHE A 124 13.39 5.13 -7.12
C PHE A 124 13.69 6.59 -6.78
N ALA A 125 12.94 7.20 -5.87
CA ALA A 125 13.12 8.60 -5.43
C ALA A 125 14.40 8.79 -4.60
N GLU A 126 14.83 7.73 -3.93
CA GLU A 126 16.01 7.74 -3.06
C GLU A 126 17.31 7.76 -3.87
N LEU A 127 17.24 7.39 -5.15
CA LEU A 127 18.36 7.36 -6.07
C LEU A 127 18.60 8.75 -6.68
N SER A 128 19.80 9.27 -6.47
CA SER A 128 20.18 10.59 -6.98
C SER A 128 20.81 10.49 -8.37
N PRO A 129 20.27 11.18 -9.39
CA PRO A 129 20.86 11.18 -10.73
C PRO A 129 22.23 11.87 -10.71
N PRO A 130 23.20 11.39 -11.51
CA PRO A 130 24.53 11.98 -11.57
C PRO A 130 24.53 13.25 -12.41
N GLU A 131 25.42 14.19 -12.09
CA GLU A 131 25.59 15.44 -12.86
C GLU A 131 26.27 15.24 -14.23
N SER A 132 26.81 14.05 -14.49
CA SER A 132 27.56 13.77 -15.72
C SER A 132 27.33 12.36 -16.25
N ILE A 133 27.52 12.21 -17.56
CA ILE A 133 27.36 10.92 -18.25
C ILE A 133 28.31 9.83 -17.73
N LEU A 134 29.45 10.21 -17.15
CA LEU A 134 30.41 9.26 -16.58
C LEU A 134 29.86 8.54 -15.35
N GLY A 135 28.91 9.14 -14.62
CA GLY A 135 28.22 8.52 -13.49
C GLY A 135 27.00 7.69 -13.89
N MET A 136 26.51 7.84 -15.12
CA MET A 136 25.28 7.18 -15.56
C MET A 136 25.31 5.65 -15.51
N PRO A 137 26.40 4.96 -15.87
CA PRO A 137 26.43 3.50 -15.76
C PRO A 137 26.21 2.98 -14.33
N GLY A 138 26.73 3.70 -13.33
CA GLY A 138 26.51 3.36 -11.92
C GLY A 138 25.06 3.59 -11.51
N TYR A 139 24.52 4.77 -11.83
CA TYR A 139 23.13 5.12 -11.55
C TYR A 139 22.12 4.17 -12.22
N LEU A 140 22.36 3.76 -13.48
CA LEU A 140 21.53 2.77 -14.16
C LEU A 140 21.62 1.38 -13.52
N ALA A 141 22.76 1.01 -12.92
CA ALA A 141 22.87 -0.23 -12.17
C ALA A 141 22.04 -0.20 -10.88
N GLU A 142 22.04 0.93 -10.16
CA GLU A 142 21.20 1.14 -8.97
C GLU A 142 19.71 1.11 -9.33
N LEU A 143 19.30 1.83 -10.38
CA LEU A 143 17.95 1.79 -10.92
C LEU A 143 17.53 0.38 -11.36
N GLY A 144 18.45 -0.37 -11.97
CA GLY A 144 18.23 -1.77 -12.35
C GLY A 144 18.03 -2.68 -11.14
N GLY A 145 18.73 -2.41 -10.03
CA GLY A 145 18.49 -3.06 -8.74
C GLY A 145 17.08 -2.79 -8.22
N GLN A 146 16.70 -1.51 -8.16
CA GLN A 146 15.36 -1.10 -7.72
C GLN A 146 14.24 -1.67 -8.61
N ALA A 147 14.46 -1.76 -9.93
CA ALA A 147 13.53 -2.43 -10.84
C ALA A 147 13.42 -3.94 -10.60
N GLY A 148 14.49 -4.58 -10.12
CA GLY A 148 14.47 -5.97 -9.67
C GLY A 148 13.64 -6.17 -8.40
N ASP A 149 13.74 -5.24 -7.45
CA ASP A 149 12.93 -5.24 -6.22
C ASP A 149 11.45 -4.99 -6.54
N LEU A 150 11.16 -4.03 -7.41
CA LEU A 150 9.82 -3.79 -7.97
C LEU A 150 9.24 -5.05 -8.64
N GLN A 151 10.05 -5.75 -9.46
CA GLN A 151 9.64 -7.00 -10.08
C GLN A 151 9.33 -8.07 -9.02
N SER A 152 10.13 -8.15 -7.97
CA SER A 152 9.93 -9.12 -6.88
C SER A 152 8.63 -8.85 -6.11
N ALA A 153 8.31 -7.58 -5.82
CA ALA A 153 7.05 -7.18 -5.24
C ALA A 153 5.85 -7.52 -6.15
N ALA A 154 5.98 -7.27 -7.45
CA ALA A 154 4.97 -7.66 -8.44
C ALA A 154 4.78 -9.18 -8.52
N GLU A 155 5.85 -9.97 -8.37
CA GLU A 155 5.77 -11.43 -8.32
C GLU A 155 5.08 -11.95 -7.06
N ALA A 156 5.25 -11.29 -5.91
CA ALA A 156 4.50 -11.58 -4.70
C ALA A 156 2.99 -11.37 -4.91
N LEU A 157 2.60 -10.24 -5.52
CA LEU A 157 1.21 -9.98 -5.90
C LEU A 157 0.69 -11.02 -6.89
N ARG A 158 1.48 -11.39 -7.91
CA ARG A 158 1.09 -12.44 -8.87
C ARG A 158 0.85 -13.77 -8.18
N THR A 159 1.67 -14.12 -7.19
CA THR A 159 1.56 -15.36 -6.42
C THR A 159 0.29 -15.38 -5.58
N LEU A 160 -0.02 -14.27 -4.90
CA LEU A 160 -1.31 -14.09 -4.23
C LEU A 160 -2.47 -14.34 -5.20
N CYS A 161 -2.41 -13.75 -6.40
CA CYS A 161 -3.43 -13.92 -7.44
C CYS A 161 -3.43 -15.27 -8.18
N LYS A 162 -2.56 -16.23 -7.82
CA LYS A 162 -2.59 -17.62 -8.31
C LYS A 162 -2.96 -18.60 -7.20
N ALA A 163 -3.05 -18.14 -5.96
CA ALA A 163 -3.29 -19.00 -4.81
C ALA A 163 -4.79 -19.30 -4.66
N ASP A 164 -5.36 -19.98 -5.66
CA ASP A 164 -6.72 -20.52 -5.65
C ASP A 164 -6.74 -21.98 -6.14
#